data_AF-A0A7V9N9W6-F1
#
_entry.id   AF-A0A7V9N9W6-F1
#
_cell.length_a   1.000
_cell.length_b   1.000
_cell.length_c   1.000
_cell.angle_alpha   90.00
_cell.angle_beta   90.00
_cell.angle_gamma   90.00
#
_symmetry.space_group_name_H-M   'P 1'
#
loop_
_entity.id
_entity.type
_entity.pdbx_description
1 polymer ?
#
loop_
_entity_poly.entity_id
_entity_poly.type
_entity_poly.pdbx_seq_one_letter_code
_entity_poly.pdbx_strand_id
1 'polypeptide(L)' 'CGDAACEARVKAETKATIRCIPRDLPEDSGRCVVCGATSERRVIFARAY' A
#
# COMPACT_ATOMS: atom_id res chain seq x y z
N CYS A 1 2.92 -5.25 -1.88
CA CYS A 1 4.29 -5.68 -2.25
C CYS A 1 5.35 -5.16 -1.29
N GLY A 2 5.21 -3.97 -0.67
CA GLY A 2 6.23 -3.44 0.26
C GLY A 2 7.48 -2.89 -0.45
N ASP A 3 7.35 -2.62 -1.74
CA ASP A 3 8.43 -2.09 -2.56
C ASP A 3 8.44 -0.55 -2.53
N ALA A 4 9.60 0.03 -2.25
CA ALA A 4 9.77 1.48 -2.13
C ALA A 4 9.49 2.23 -3.45
N ALA A 5 9.77 1.62 -4.61
CA ALA A 5 9.46 2.22 -5.90
C ALA A 5 7.94 2.26 -6.13
N CYS A 6 7.22 1.21 -5.71
CA CYS A 6 5.76 1.23 -5.74
C CYS A 6 5.17 2.32 -4.84
N GLU A 7 5.69 2.50 -3.63
CA GLU A 7 5.25 3.57 -2.73
C GLU A 7 5.53 4.97 -3.29
N ALA A 8 6.71 5.16 -3.90
CA ALA A 8 7.06 6.41 -4.57
C ALA A 8 6.11 6.72 -5.74
N ARG A 9 5.71 5.71 -6.52
CA ARG A 9 4.70 5.86 -7.58
C ARG A 9 3.34 6.25 -7.03
N VAL A 10 2.85 5.58 -5.98
CA VAL A 10 1.58 5.97 -5.34
C VAL A 10 1.64 7.42 -4.88
N LYS A 11 2.74 7.84 -4.26
CA LYS A 11 2.92 9.22 -3.81
C LYS A 11 2.96 10.22 -4.97
N ALA A 12 3.66 9.90 -6.06
CA ALA A 12 3.77 10.79 -7.23
C ALA A 12 2.43 10.93 -7.96
N GLU A 13 1.71 9.82 -8.17
CA GLU A 13 0.47 9.78 -8.96
C GLU A 13 -0.74 10.26 -8.14
N THR A 14 -0.80 9.92 -6.85
CA THR A 14 -2.01 10.14 -6.03
C THR A 14 -1.81 11.10 -4.87
N LYS A 15 -0.57 11.52 -4.56
CA LYS A 15 -0.20 12.25 -3.34
C LYS A 15 -0.57 11.53 -2.03
N ALA A 16 -0.95 10.25 -2.09
CA ALA A 16 -1.24 9.45 -0.91
C ALA A 16 0.04 8.76 -0.40
N THR A 17 0.12 8.58 0.91
CA THR A 17 1.18 7.83 1.59
C THR A 17 0.59 6.78 2.53
N ILE A 18 1.38 5.77 2.89
CA ILE A 18 0.96 4.74 3.86
C ILE A 18 0.83 5.40 5.24
N ARG A 19 -0.35 5.30 5.84
CA ARG A 19 -0.62 5.86 7.18
C ARG A 19 -0.68 4.82 8.27
N CYS A 20 -1.25 3.66 7.95
CA CYS A 20 -1.42 2.58 8.91
C CYS A 20 -1.30 1.24 8.21
N ILE A 21 -0.61 0.31 8.87
CA ILE A 21 -0.58 -1.11 8.53
C ILE A 21 -1.32 -1.83 9.65
N PRO A 22 -2.64 -2.07 9.47
CA PRO A 22 -3.42 -2.72 10.50
C PRO A 22 -2.92 -4.16 10.73
N ARG A 23 -2.67 -4.51 12.00
CA ARG A 23 -2.13 -5.81 12.41
C ARG A 23 -3.20 -6.85 12.76
N ASP A 24 -4.44 -6.40 12.93
CA ASP A 24 -5.57 -7.22 13.38
C ASP A 24 -6.41 -7.75 12.21
N LEU A 25 -6.09 -7.38 10.97
CA LEU A 25 -6.76 -7.99 9.82
C LEU A 25 -6.25 -9.43 9.62
N PRO A 26 -7.16 -10.36 9.26
CA PRO A 26 -6.74 -11.68 8.79
C PRO A 26 -5.75 -11.52 7.64
N GLU A 27 -4.80 -12.45 7.57
CA GLU A 27 -3.77 -12.51 6.52
C GLU A 27 -4.43 -12.75 5.16
N ASP A 28 -4.89 -11.66 4.55
CA ASP A 28 -5.54 -11.67 3.25
C ASP A 28 -4.49 -11.37 2.19
N SER A 29 -4.06 -12.41 1.48
CA SER A 29 -3.15 -12.31 0.36
C SER A 29 -3.85 -11.59 -0.81
N GLY A 30 -3.56 -10.29 -0.94
CA GLY A 30 -4.06 -9.44 -2.02
C GLY A 30 -3.02 -9.21 -3.12
N ARG A 31 -3.35 -8.30 -4.05
CA ARG A 31 -2.42 -7.80 -5.06
C ARG A 31 -2.09 -6.34 -4.81
N CYS A 32 -0.86 -5.96 -5.12
CA CYS A 32 -0.42 -4.57 -5.09
C CYS A 32 -1.19 -3.75 -6.12
N VAL A 33 -1.68 -2.58 -5.71
CA VAL A 33 -2.42 -1.66 -6.58
C VAL A 33 -1.57 -1.04 -7.70
N VAL A 34 -0.24 -1.12 -7.59
CA VAL A 34 0.71 -0.50 -8.55
C VAL A 34 1.25 -1.53 -9.54
N CYS A 35 1.80 -2.63 -9.03
CA CYS A 35 2.52 -3.61 -9.84
C CYS A 35 1.80 -4.96 -9.97
N GLY A 36 0.67 -5.16 -9.28
CA GLY A 36 -0.05 -6.43 -9.28
C GLY A 36 0.61 -7.57 -8.50
N ALA A 37 1.82 -7.37 -7.96
CA ALA A 37 2.53 -8.38 -7.17
C ALA A 37 1.79 -8.73 -5.86
N THR A 38 2.03 -9.93 -5.34
CA THR A 38 1.40 -10.42 -4.11
C THR A 38 1.65 -9.47 -2.93
N SER A 39 0.63 -9.30 -2.10
CA SER A 39 0.68 -8.50 -0.88
C SER A 39 0.11 -9.32 0.27
N GLU A 40 0.92 -9.57 1.29
CA GLU A 40 0.54 -10.41 2.44
C GLU A 40 -0.45 -9.73 3.40
N ARG A 41 -0.60 -8.41 3.25
CA ARG A 41 -1.47 -7.59 4.09
C ARG A 41 -1.98 -6.38 3.34
N ARG A 42 -3.12 -5.86 3.78
CA ARG A 42 -3.70 -4.59 3.32
C ARG A 42 -3.12 -3.44 4.11
N VAL A 43 -2.80 -2.34 3.41
CA VAL A 43 -2.26 -1.12 3.99
C VAL A 43 -3.19 0.05 3.67
N ILE A 44 -3.33 0.98 4.61
CA ILE A 44 -4.19 2.15 4.45
C ILE A 44 -3.37 3.30 3.89
N PHE A 45 -3.73 3.74 2.69
CA PHE A 45 -3.22 4.95 2.06
C PHE A 45 -4.15 6.12 2.33
N ALA A 46 -3.59 7.29 2.62
CA ALA A 46 -4.34 8.54 2.69
C ALA A 46 -3.49 9.71 2.19
N ARG A 47 -4.14 10.75 1.67
CA ARG A 47 -3.48 12.03 1.36
C ARG A 47 -3.22 12.79 2.66
N ALA A 48 -2.02 13.33 2.80
CA ALA A 48 -1.76 14.34 3.82
C ALA A 48 -2.34 15.68 3.35
N TYR A 49 -2.82 16.48 4.31
CA TYR A 49 -3.24 17.87 4.08
C TYR A 49 -2.07 18.73 3.63
#